data_AF-A0AAW6KE30-F1
#
_entry.id   AF-A0AAW6KE30-F1
#
_cell.length_a   1.000
_cell.length_b   1.000
_cell.length_c   1.000
_cell.angle_alpha   90.00
_cell.angle_beta   90.00
_cell.angle_gamma   90.00
#
_symmetry.space_group_name_H-M   'P 1'
#
loop_
_entity.id
_entity.type
_entity.pdbx_description
1 polymer ?
#
loop_
_entity_poly.entity_id
_entity_poly.type
_entity_poly.pdbx_seq_one_letter_code
_entity_poly.pdbx_strand_id
1 'polypeptide(L)'
;MKKFLILSLALCLGIILGACGSKDTAKKDDTKKESSASENKDTDNKKEDVQEDENLKGKNVYTNKKLNINGTTGPIKYEIKAVQLKEMEPKNEETADLLGVKVGEKVNAVTIELSGENTSEKDVNFYLGQATIVTNTKEQLEPEMLLSEHIEGEYLGKVKNEGHNVYILKKSSVKDLKSIELRVDAPTDNNFEPLGKDIKHTIEVNN
;
A
#
# COMPACT_ATOMS: atom_id res chain seq x y z
N MET A 1 20.94 -51.30 8.04
CA MET A 1 21.23 -52.10 9.25
C MET A 1 21.79 -51.18 10.33
N LYS A 2 21.27 -51.29 11.57
CA LYS A 2 21.77 -50.74 12.86
C LYS A 2 21.78 -49.20 12.96
N LYS A 3 20.75 -48.52 13.48
CA LYS A 3 20.18 -48.43 14.85
C LYS A 3 21.01 -47.59 15.85
N PHE A 4 20.27 -46.70 16.53
CA PHE A 4 20.54 -45.95 17.77
C PHE A 4 21.42 -44.70 17.62
N LEU A 5 21.07 -43.53 18.17
CA LEU A 5 20.76 -43.29 19.59
C LEU A 5 19.83 -42.08 19.77
N ILE A 6 18.84 -42.22 20.64
CA ILE A 6 18.00 -41.15 21.20
C ILE A 6 18.78 -40.51 22.35
N LEU A 7 18.84 -39.18 22.42
CA LEU A 7 19.19 -38.47 23.65
C LEU A 7 18.22 -37.31 23.88
N SER A 8 17.35 -37.53 24.86
CA SER A 8 16.53 -36.55 25.54
C SER A 8 17.40 -35.51 26.25
N LEU A 9 17.08 -34.22 26.08
CA LEU A 9 17.52 -33.20 27.03
C LEU A 9 16.31 -32.35 27.44
N ALA A 10 15.99 -32.46 28.73
CA ALA A 10 14.93 -31.77 29.40
C ALA A 10 15.27 -30.29 29.65
N LEU A 11 14.25 -29.46 29.47
CA LEU A 11 13.76 -28.45 30.42
C LEU A 11 14.80 -27.68 31.25
N CYS A 12 14.89 -26.36 31.01
CA CYS A 12 14.99 -25.37 32.08
C CYS A 12 14.42 -24.02 31.61
N LEU A 13 13.31 -23.63 32.24
CA LEU A 13 12.77 -22.27 32.28
C LEU A 13 13.78 -21.33 32.97
N GLY A 14 13.88 -20.10 32.46
CA GLY A 14 14.56 -19.00 33.13
C GLY A 14 13.97 -17.66 32.70
N ILE A 15 12.82 -17.30 33.27
CA ILE A 15 12.30 -15.92 33.26
C ILE A 15 13.07 -15.16 34.35
N ILE A 16 13.70 -14.05 33.99
CA ILE A 16 14.04 -13.01 34.96
C ILE A 16 13.66 -11.65 34.37
N LEU A 17 12.46 -11.19 34.72
CA LEU A 17 12.08 -9.78 34.72
C LEU A 17 12.67 -9.17 35.99
N GLY A 18 13.66 -8.28 35.83
CA GLY A 18 14.22 -7.45 36.89
C GLY A 18 13.84 -6.00 36.67
N ALA A 19 12.76 -5.57 37.33
CA ALA A 19 12.40 -4.18 37.49
C ALA A 19 13.39 -3.48 38.43
N CYS A 20 13.80 -2.25 38.09
CA CYS A 20 14.04 -1.23 39.10
C CYS A 20 13.92 0.16 38.46
N GLY A 21 12.83 0.85 38.79
CA GLY A 21 12.75 2.30 38.69
C GLY A 21 13.04 2.92 40.06
N SER A 22 13.68 4.09 40.04
CA SER A 22 13.48 5.26 40.92
C SER A 22 14.65 6.22 40.70
N LYS A 23 14.36 7.37 40.05
CA LYS A 23 14.19 8.71 40.66
C LYS A 23 15.53 9.45 40.79
N ASP A 24 15.65 10.52 40.02
CA ASP A 24 16.14 11.78 40.57
C ASP A 24 15.47 12.99 39.91
N THR A 25 15.46 14.09 40.65
CA THR A 25 14.36 15.06 40.70
C THR A 25 14.75 16.43 40.12
N ALA A 26 13.80 17.04 39.40
CA ALA A 26 13.52 18.49 39.29
C ALA A 26 14.57 19.49 38.75
N LYS A 27 14.18 20.18 37.65
CA LYS A 27 14.01 21.66 37.66
C LYS A 27 13.06 22.13 36.55
N LYS A 28 12.04 22.90 36.93
CA LYS A 28 11.23 23.76 36.06
C LYS A 28 12.01 25.04 35.73
N ASP A 29 11.85 25.56 34.52
CA ASP A 29 11.53 26.98 34.34
C ASP A 29 10.79 27.23 33.01
N ASP A 30 9.77 28.08 33.08
CA ASP A 30 8.92 28.56 31.98
C ASP A 30 9.52 29.87 31.43
N THR A 31 9.34 30.16 30.13
CA THR A 31 8.84 31.47 29.60
C THR A 31 9.01 31.60 28.06
N LYS A 32 7.87 31.45 27.35
CA LYS A 32 7.26 32.33 26.34
C LYS A 32 8.11 33.10 25.29
N LYS A 33 7.90 32.81 23.98
CA LYS A 33 7.65 33.84 22.93
C LYS A 33 6.99 33.27 21.65
N GLU A 34 6.17 34.13 21.04
CA GLU A 34 5.19 33.98 19.96
C GLU A 34 5.76 34.02 18.51
N SER A 35 4.96 33.45 17.59
CA SER A 35 4.60 33.92 16.23
C SER A 35 5.45 33.62 14.96
N SER A 36 4.76 32.92 14.03
CA SER A 36 4.57 33.16 12.58
C SER A 36 5.62 32.80 11.51
N ALA A 37 5.06 32.44 10.34
CA ALA A 37 5.60 32.22 8.99
C ALA A 37 6.23 30.84 8.76
N SER A 38 5.52 29.90 8.12
CA SER A 38 5.22 29.79 6.67
C SER A 38 6.42 29.34 5.85
N GLU A 39 6.12 28.40 4.94
CA GLU A 39 6.96 27.80 3.90
C GLU A 39 7.98 26.76 4.36
N ASN A 40 7.60 25.50 4.18
CA ASN A 40 8.54 24.56 3.59
C ASN A 40 7.82 23.85 2.43
N LYS A 41 7.79 24.52 1.28
CA LYS A 41 7.72 23.84 -0.01
C LYS A 41 9.05 23.13 -0.17
N ASP A 42 9.11 21.90 0.32
CA ASP A 42 10.16 20.99 -0.11
C ASP A 42 9.82 20.53 -1.52
N THR A 43 10.05 21.44 -2.46
CA THR A 43 10.10 21.14 -3.89
C THR A 43 11.40 20.37 -4.10
N ASP A 44 11.34 19.08 -3.79
CA ASP A 44 12.48 18.20 -3.97
C ASP A 44 12.81 18.11 -5.46
N ASN A 45 14.09 18.26 -5.74
CA ASN A 45 14.67 18.46 -7.06
C ASN A 45 14.31 17.29 -7.98
N LYS A 46 13.69 17.60 -9.12
CA LYS A 46 13.38 16.66 -10.20
C LYS A 46 14.66 16.16 -10.89
N LYS A 47 15.41 15.28 -10.23
CA LYS A 47 16.25 14.31 -10.94
C LYS A 47 15.30 13.37 -11.66
N GLU A 48 15.48 13.22 -12.97
CA GLU A 48 14.72 12.23 -13.72
C GLU A 48 15.08 10.83 -13.23
N ASP A 49 14.20 10.22 -12.44
CA ASP A 49 14.26 8.82 -12.03
C ASP A 49 13.84 7.94 -13.22
N VAL A 50 14.72 7.89 -14.23
CA VAL A 50 14.60 6.98 -15.37
C VAL A 50 15.26 5.66 -14.98
N GLN A 51 14.47 4.60 -15.02
CA GLN A 51 14.89 3.23 -14.77
C GLN A 51 14.77 2.49 -16.09
N GLU A 52 15.86 1.91 -16.56
CA GLU A 52 15.89 1.32 -17.89
C GLU A 52 16.70 0.02 -17.84
N ASP A 53 16.07 -1.07 -18.27
CA ASP A 53 16.71 -2.38 -18.44
C ASP A 53 16.54 -2.86 -19.89
N GLU A 54 16.87 -4.13 -20.16
CA GLU A 54 16.75 -4.73 -21.50
C GLU A 54 15.31 -4.87 -22.01
N ASN A 55 14.33 -4.91 -21.11
CA ASN A 55 12.93 -5.23 -21.38
C ASN A 55 12.02 -4.00 -21.31
N LEU A 56 12.32 -3.06 -20.41
CA LEU A 56 11.45 -1.95 -20.08
C LEU A 56 12.25 -0.66 -19.87
N LYS A 57 11.70 0.44 -20.40
CA LYS A 57 12.07 1.79 -19.98
C LYS A 57 10.96 2.35 -19.11
N GLY A 58 11.31 2.82 -17.92
CA GLY A 58 10.39 3.36 -16.94
C GLY A 58 10.84 4.72 -16.43
N LYS A 59 9.89 5.56 -16.03
CA LYS A 59 10.15 6.84 -15.39
C LYS A 59 9.11 7.10 -14.31
N ASN A 60 9.56 7.28 -13.07
CA ASN A 60 8.68 7.70 -12.00
C ASN A 60 8.33 9.18 -12.17
N VAL A 61 7.05 9.48 -12.29
CA VAL A 61 6.52 10.85 -12.45
C VAL A 61 6.16 11.44 -11.10
N TYR A 62 5.60 10.63 -10.23
CA TYR A 62 5.22 11.01 -8.86
C TYR A 62 5.38 9.80 -7.95
N THR A 63 5.77 10.04 -6.71
CA THR A 63 5.79 8.99 -5.68
C THR A 63 5.52 9.63 -4.33
N ASN A 64 4.54 9.11 -3.60
CA ASN A 64 4.35 9.39 -2.20
C ASN A 64 4.39 8.05 -1.45
N LYS A 65 5.45 7.83 -0.67
CA LYS A 65 5.69 6.59 0.08
C LYS A 65 5.00 6.54 1.44
N LYS A 66 4.31 7.61 1.85
CA LYS A 66 3.72 7.78 3.19
C LYS A 66 2.42 8.56 3.09
N LEU A 67 1.41 7.96 2.47
CA LEU A 67 0.06 8.53 2.42
C LEU A 67 -0.58 8.59 3.81
N ASN A 68 -0.20 7.67 4.72
CA ASN A 68 -0.72 7.58 6.09
C ASN A 68 -2.26 7.55 6.17
N ILE A 69 -2.94 7.09 5.11
CA ILE A 69 -4.39 6.96 5.11
C ILE A 69 -4.71 5.61 5.75
N ASN A 70 -5.33 5.65 6.92
CA ASN A 70 -5.71 4.46 7.67
C ASN A 70 -7.17 4.58 8.13
N GLY A 71 -7.77 3.44 8.42
CA GLY A 71 -9.13 3.42 8.93
C GLY A 71 -9.59 2.04 9.36
N THR A 72 -10.87 1.95 9.67
CA THR A 72 -11.52 0.70 10.08
C THR A 72 -12.89 0.61 9.42
N THR A 73 -13.24 -0.57 8.92
CA THR A 73 -14.58 -0.89 8.45
C THR A 73 -14.95 -2.29 8.92
N GLY A 74 -16.02 -2.41 9.71
CA GLY A 74 -16.32 -3.65 10.42
C GLY A 74 -15.13 -4.15 11.26
N PRO A 75 -14.77 -5.44 11.18
CA PRO A 75 -13.60 -6.00 11.87
C PRO A 75 -12.26 -5.74 11.16
N ILE A 76 -12.25 -5.06 10.01
CA ILE A 76 -11.04 -4.82 9.22
C ILE A 76 -10.42 -3.48 9.58
N LYS A 77 -9.14 -3.49 9.95
CA LYS A 77 -8.25 -2.32 9.88
C LYS A 77 -7.61 -2.29 8.51
N TYR A 78 -7.55 -1.13 7.86
CA TYR A 78 -6.90 -0.98 6.56
C TYR A 78 -5.93 0.20 6.55
N GLU A 79 -4.99 0.13 5.63
CA GLU A 79 -4.01 1.18 5.37
C GLU A 79 -3.76 1.30 3.86
N ILE A 80 -3.78 2.55 3.37
CA ILE A 80 -3.27 2.93 2.04
C ILE A 80 -1.91 3.59 2.28
N LYS A 81 -0.85 2.86 1.95
CA LYS A 81 0.51 3.17 2.38
C LYS A 81 1.19 4.16 1.44
N ALA A 82 1.11 3.89 0.14
CA ALA A 82 1.85 4.62 -0.88
C ALA A 82 1.08 4.69 -2.20
N VAL A 83 1.43 5.69 -3.01
CA VAL A 83 1.05 5.78 -4.41
C VAL A 83 2.26 6.14 -5.27
N GLN A 84 2.35 5.52 -6.43
CA GLN A 84 3.35 5.83 -7.45
C GLN A 84 2.68 6.00 -8.81
N LEU A 85 3.12 7.01 -9.55
CA LEU A 85 2.74 7.25 -10.93
C LEU A 85 3.95 7.03 -11.84
N LYS A 86 3.82 6.17 -12.84
CA LYS A 86 4.92 5.76 -13.71
C LYS A 86 4.55 5.88 -15.18
N GLU A 87 5.46 6.42 -15.98
CA GLU A 87 5.48 6.24 -17.43
C GLU A 87 6.35 5.03 -17.75
N MET A 88 5.91 4.15 -18.65
CA MET A 88 6.62 2.95 -19.07
C MET A 88 6.61 2.82 -20.60
N GLU A 89 7.59 2.13 -21.16
CA GLU A 89 7.71 1.87 -22.59
C GLU A 89 8.39 0.50 -22.77
N PRO A 90 7.67 -0.52 -23.30
CA PRO A 90 8.23 -1.86 -23.49
C PRO A 90 9.22 -1.87 -24.65
N LYS A 91 10.30 -2.63 -24.51
CA LYS A 91 11.38 -2.75 -25.50
C LYS A 91 11.36 -4.04 -26.31
N ASN A 92 10.55 -5.01 -25.89
CA ASN A 92 10.35 -6.29 -26.57
C ASN A 92 8.87 -6.70 -26.54
N GLU A 93 8.53 -7.65 -27.41
CA GLU A 93 7.14 -8.10 -27.60
C GLU A 93 6.55 -8.74 -26.34
N GLU A 94 7.34 -9.53 -25.59
CA GLU A 94 6.86 -10.18 -24.35
C GLU A 94 6.37 -9.15 -23.31
N THR A 95 7.14 -8.08 -23.12
CA THR A 95 6.76 -7.00 -22.19
C THR A 95 5.62 -6.16 -22.75
N ALA A 96 5.59 -5.97 -24.07
CA ALA A 96 4.52 -5.24 -24.73
C ALA A 96 3.17 -5.97 -24.60
N ASP A 97 3.17 -7.29 -24.81
CA ASP A 97 2.02 -8.18 -24.63
C ASP A 97 1.53 -8.17 -23.18
N LEU A 98 2.44 -8.23 -22.20
CA LEU A 98 2.10 -8.14 -20.77
C LEU A 98 1.40 -6.82 -20.42
N LEU A 99 1.82 -5.72 -21.05
CA LEU A 99 1.25 -4.38 -20.86
C LEU A 99 0.04 -4.11 -21.77
N GLY A 100 -0.29 -5.01 -22.70
CA GLY A 100 -1.37 -4.88 -23.67
C GLY A 100 -1.17 -3.76 -24.70
N VAL A 101 0.09 -3.47 -25.06
CA VAL A 101 0.46 -2.41 -26.02
C VAL A 101 1.50 -2.92 -27.03
N LYS A 102 1.98 -2.05 -27.93
CA LYS A 102 3.09 -2.38 -28.84
C LYS A 102 4.45 -1.99 -28.26
N VAL A 103 5.52 -2.60 -28.77
CA VAL A 103 6.89 -2.18 -28.48
C VAL A 103 7.07 -0.69 -28.79
N GLY A 104 7.67 0.05 -27.85
CA GLY A 104 7.88 1.49 -27.95
C GLY A 104 6.64 2.35 -27.61
N GLU A 105 5.50 1.74 -27.32
CA GLU A 105 4.29 2.48 -26.95
C GLU A 105 4.33 2.91 -25.48
N LYS A 106 4.00 4.17 -25.21
CA LYS A 106 4.01 4.70 -23.85
C LYS A 106 2.78 4.21 -23.06
N VAL A 107 3.05 3.60 -21.92
CA VAL A 107 2.09 3.15 -20.93
C VAL A 107 2.14 4.07 -19.71
N ASN A 108 0.98 4.40 -19.15
CA ASN A 108 0.85 5.24 -17.96
C ASN A 108 0.19 4.40 -16.86
N ALA A 109 0.87 4.24 -15.73
CA ALA A 109 0.44 3.36 -14.65
C ALA A 109 0.33 4.09 -13.30
N VAL A 110 -0.67 3.70 -12.52
CA VAL A 110 -0.84 4.05 -11.12
C VAL A 110 -0.60 2.79 -10.30
N THR A 111 0.28 2.84 -9.29
CA THR A 111 0.46 1.77 -8.32
C THR A 111 0.06 2.26 -6.94
N ILE A 112 -0.79 1.51 -6.21
CA ILE A 112 -1.23 1.85 -4.86
C ILE A 112 -0.91 0.68 -3.93
N GLU A 113 -0.11 0.94 -2.89
CA GLU A 113 0.22 -0.05 -1.86
C GLU A 113 -0.84 -0.03 -0.75
N LEU A 114 -1.37 -1.22 -0.42
CA LEU A 114 -2.52 -1.40 0.45
C LEU A 114 -2.24 -2.51 1.47
N SER A 115 -2.88 -2.43 2.64
CA SER A 115 -2.97 -3.57 3.55
C SER A 115 -4.30 -3.60 4.30
N GLY A 116 -4.71 -4.81 4.66
CA GLY A 116 -5.86 -5.07 5.51
C GLY A 116 -5.49 -6.05 6.61
N GLU A 117 -6.08 -5.89 7.79
CA GLU A 117 -5.94 -6.77 8.94
C GLU A 117 -7.33 -7.06 9.49
N ASN A 118 -7.73 -8.33 9.49
CA ASN A 118 -8.91 -8.76 10.21
C ASN A 118 -8.56 -8.91 11.70
N THR A 119 -9.30 -8.20 12.54
CA THR A 119 -9.06 -8.18 13.99
C THR A 119 -9.94 -9.16 14.76
N SER A 120 -10.84 -9.86 14.06
CA SER A 120 -11.76 -10.84 14.63
C SER A 120 -11.29 -12.28 14.39
N GLU A 121 -11.79 -13.22 15.21
CA GLU A 121 -11.55 -14.66 15.03
C GLU A 121 -12.39 -15.28 13.91
N LYS A 122 -13.34 -14.53 13.34
CA LYS A 122 -14.23 -15.01 12.28
C LYS A 122 -13.62 -14.71 10.92
N ASP A 123 -13.93 -15.54 9.94
CA ASP A 123 -13.56 -15.29 8.55
C ASP A 123 -14.35 -14.09 8.00
N VAL A 124 -13.66 -13.27 7.22
CA VAL A 124 -14.19 -12.03 6.63
C VAL A 124 -13.74 -11.93 5.18
N ASN A 125 -14.67 -11.60 4.30
CA ASN A 125 -14.37 -11.31 2.89
C ASN A 125 -14.21 -9.80 2.73
N PHE A 126 -13.06 -9.37 2.20
CA PHE A 126 -12.72 -7.97 1.97
C PHE A 126 -11.69 -7.82 0.85
N TYR A 127 -12.11 -7.35 -0.32
CA TYR A 127 -11.33 -7.45 -1.55
C TYR A 127 -10.49 -6.20 -1.85
N LEU A 128 -9.48 -5.91 -1.02
CA LEU A 128 -8.54 -4.80 -1.28
C LEU A 128 -7.80 -4.95 -2.61
N GLY A 129 -7.44 -6.18 -2.98
CA GLY A 129 -6.79 -6.49 -4.26
C GLY A 129 -7.66 -6.19 -5.50
N GLN A 130 -8.95 -5.89 -5.29
CA GLN A 130 -9.92 -5.55 -6.35
C GLN A 130 -10.42 -4.10 -6.23
N ALA A 131 -9.78 -3.27 -5.40
CA ALA A 131 -10.17 -1.88 -5.23
C ALA A 131 -10.21 -1.14 -6.57
N THR A 132 -11.30 -0.42 -6.85
CA THR A 132 -11.43 0.36 -8.08
C THR A 132 -10.95 1.79 -7.87
N ILE A 133 -10.48 2.44 -8.94
CA ILE A 133 -10.12 3.86 -8.90
C ILE A 133 -10.94 4.67 -9.89
N VAL A 134 -11.23 5.91 -9.52
CA VAL A 134 -11.78 6.95 -10.41
C VAL A 134 -10.84 8.15 -10.41
N THR A 135 -10.36 8.57 -11.58
CA THR A 135 -9.41 9.69 -11.70
C THR A 135 -10.11 11.02 -12.01
N ASN A 136 -9.43 12.14 -11.73
CA ASN A 136 -9.88 13.47 -12.20
C ASN A 136 -9.94 13.59 -13.73
N THR A 137 -9.26 12.71 -14.47
CA THR A 137 -9.32 12.59 -15.93
C THR A 137 -10.53 11.78 -16.43
N LYS A 138 -11.45 11.40 -15.52
CA LYS A 138 -12.69 10.67 -15.80
C LYS A 138 -12.49 9.24 -16.27
N GLU A 139 -11.40 8.60 -15.84
CA GLU A 139 -11.19 7.17 -16.04
C GLU A 139 -11.65 6.41 -14.79
N GLN A 140 -12.41 5.33 -15.01
CA GLN A 140 -12.72 4.32 -13.99
C GLN A 140 -11.93 3.07 -14.35
N LEU A 141 -11.12 2.58 -13.41
CA LEU A 141 -10.16 1.50 -13.66
C LEU A 141 -10.22 0.43 -12.56
N GLU A 142 -10.03 -0.80 -12.99
CA GLU A 142 -9.79 -1.97 -12.16
C GLU A 142 -8.29 -2.32 -12.21
N PRO A 143 -7.77 -3.04 -11.20
CA PRO A 143 -6.36 -3.40 -11.17
C PRO A 143 -6.04 -4.48 -12.23
N GLU A 144 -4.89 -4.32 -12.89
CA GLU A 144 -4.34 -5.34 -13.77
C GLU A 144 -3.74 -6.47 -12.94
N MET A 145 -4.41 -7.62 -12.90
CA MET A 145 -4.07 -8.75 -12.03
C MET A 145 -2.63 -9.25 -12.23
N LEU A 146 -2.14 -9.29 -13.47
CA LEU A 146 -0.79 -9.78 -13.78
C LEU A 146 0.33 -8.85 -13.31
N LEU A 147 0.02 -7.57 -13.12
CA LEU A 147 0.98 -6.56 -12.71
C LEU A 147 0.90 -6.25 -11.20
N SER A 148 -0.19 -6.65 -10.56
CA SER A 148 -0.46 -6.39 -9.16
C SER A 148 0.12 -7.50 -8.28
N GLU A 149 0.57 -7.14 -7.08
CA GLU A 149 0.88 -8.12 -6.05
C GLU A 149 -0.42 -8.58 -5.39
N HIS A 150 -0.57 -9.89 -5.29
CA HIS A 150 -1.79 -10.51 -4.78
C HIS A 150 -2.08 -10.08 -3.33
N ILE A 151 -3.32 -9.67 -3.08
CA ILE A 151 -3.85 -9.38 -1.74
C ILE A 151 -5.05 -10.30 -1.52
N GLU A 152 -4.96 -11.17 -0.53
CA GLU A 152 -6.05 -12.10 -0.23
C GLU A 152 -7.35 -11.36 0.07
N GLY A 153 -8.43 -11.79 -0.61
CA GLY A 153 -9.77 -11.28 -0.36
C GLY A 153 -10.45 -11.96 0.81
N GLU A 154 -10.07 -13.20 1.14
CA GLU A 154 -10.60 -13.94 2.27
C GLU A 154 -9.61 -13.89 3.44
N TYR A 155 -10.06 -13.33 4.57
CA TYR A 155 -9.27 -13.19 5.79
C TYR A 155 -9.66 -14.28 6.77
N LEU A 156 -8.88 -15.36 6.82
CA LEU A 156 -9.11 -16.52 7.68
C LEU A 156 -8.74 -16.21 9.16
N GLY A 157 -9.70 -15.72 9.93
CA GLY A 157 -9.50 -15.22 11.29
C GLY A 157 -8.54 -14.01 11.35
N LYS A 158 -7.68 -13.96 12.38
CA LYS A 158 -6.81 -12.82 12.70
C LYS A 158 -5.56 -12.70 11.82
N VAL A 159 -5.76 -12.53 10.52
CA VAL A 159 -4.66 -12.40 9.54
C VAL A 159 -4.54 -10.98 9.00
N LYS A 160 -3.33 -10.65 8.56
CA LYS A 160 -3.00 -9.41 7.84
C LYS A 160 -2.47 -9.78 6.45
N ASN A 161 -2.99 -9.10 5.44
CA ASN A 161 -2.56 -9.24 4.05
C ASN A 161 -2.17 -7.85 3.51
N GLU A 162 -1.13 -7.81 2.71
CA GLU A 162 -0.59 -6.59 2.11
C GLU A 162 -0.05 -6.87 0.71
N GLY A 163 -0.04 -5.84 -0.12
CA GLY A 163 0.44 -5.90 -1.49
C GLY A 163 0.18 -4.58 -2.20
N HIS A 164 0.08 -4.61 -3.52
CA HIS A 164 -0.16 -3.41 -4.31
C HIS A 164 -0.99 -3.69 -5.56
N ASN A 165 -1.85 -2.74 -5.87
CA ASN A 165 -2.67 -2.75 -7.08
C ASN A 165 -2.01 -1.87 -8.15
N VAL A 166 -1.93 -2.37 -9.38
CA VAL A 166 -1.45 -1.62 -10.55
C VAL A 166 -2.61 -1.35 -11.50
N TYR A 167 -2.80 -0.10 -11.91
CA TYR A 167 -3.84 0.33 -12.83
C TYR A 167 -3.21 0.97 -14.06
N ILE A 168 -3.65 0.59 -15.26
CA ILE A 168 -3.17 1.17 -16.52
C ILE A 168 -4.17 2.20 -17.02
N LEU A 169 -3.75 3.46 -17.09
CA LEU A 169 -4.53 4.53 -17.71
C LEU A 169 -4.68 4.22 -19.20
N LYS A 170 -5.92 4.28 -19.70
CA LYS A 170 -6.23 3.96 -21.09
C LYS A 170 -6.28 5.21 -21.98
N LYS A 171 -6.51 6.38 -21.40
CA LYS A 171 -6.76 7.62 -22.17
C LYS A 171 -5.95 8.83 -21.74
N SER A 172 -5.47 8.88 -20.50
CA SER A 172 -4.75 10.04 -19.97
C SER A 172 -3.30 9.75 -19.61
N SER A 173 -2.49 10.81 -19.46
CA SER A 173 -1.16 10.70 -18.92
C SER A 173 -1.18 10.79 -17.39
N VAL A 174 -0.27 10.08 -16.73
CA VAL A 174 -0.02 10.26 -15.30
C VAL A 174 0.33 11.71 -14.91
N LYS A 175 0.81 12.52 -15.86
CA LYS A 175 1.13 13.95 -15.64
C LYS A 175 -0.11 14.83 -15.49
N ASP A 176 -1.24 14.39 -16.05
CA ASP A 176 -2.51 15.13 -16.02
C ASP A 176 -3.34 14.78 -14.77
N LEU A 177 -2.94 13.72 -14.04
CA LEU A 177 -3.58 13.33 -12.80
C LEU A 177 -3.35 14.39 -11.72
N LYS A 178 -4.42 14.71 -10.98
CA LYS A 178 -4.43 15.57 -9.80
C LYS A 178 -5.03 14.85 -8.59
N SER A 179 -6.01 14.00 -8.83
CA SER A 179 -6.60 13.19 -7.78
C SER A 179 -7.03 11.82 -8.30
N ILE A 180 -6.97 10.84 -7.39
CA ILE A 180 -7.35 9.46 -7.60
C ILE A 180 -8.28 9.08 -6.45
N GLU A 181 -9.55 8.81 -6.73
CA GLU A 181 -10.50 8.31 -5.75
C GLU A 181 -10.44 6.78 -5.73
N LEU A 182 -9.92 6.20 -4.64
CA LEU A 182 -9.95 4.76 -4.38
C LEU A 182 -11.28 4.36 -3.77
N ARG A 183 -11.88 3.28 -4.26
CA ARG A 183 -13.12 2.70 -3.76
C ARG A 183 -12.94 1.21 -3.44
N VAL A 184 -13.44 0.80 -2.28
CA VAL A 184 -13.48 -0.60 -1.84
C VAL A 184 -14.85 -0.86 -1.24
N ASP A 185 -15.48 -1.96 -1.62
CA ASP A 185 -16.77 -2.34 -1.05
C ASP A 185 -16.63 -2.74 0.42
N ALA A 186 -17.73 -2.65 1.17
CA ALA A 186 -17.78 -3.07 2.56
C ALA A 186 -17.32 -4.53 2.73
N PRO A 187 -16.63 -4.87 3.83
CA PRO A 187 -16.35 -6.27 4.16
C PRO A 187 -17.65 -7.03 4.40
N THR A 188 -17.67 -8.33 4.09
CA THR A 188 -18.82 -9.20 4.33
C THR A 188 -18.43 -10.43 5.14
N ASP A 189 -19.42 -11.08 5.76
CA ASP A 189 -19.24 -12.43 6.28
C ASP A 189 -19.35 -13.48 5.15
N ASN A 190 -19.34 -14.76 5.52
CA ASN A 190 -19.47 -15.88 4.60
C ASN A 190 -20.88 -16.04 4.00
N ASN A 191 -21.88 -15.32 4.53
CA ASN A 191 -23.23 -15.25 3.97
C ASN A 191 -23.42 -14.01 3.08
N PHE A 192 -22.35 -13.26 2.80
CA PHE A 192 -22.37 -11.98 2.07
C PHE A 192 -23.13 -10.86 2.79
N GLU A 193 -23.34 -10.97 4.10
CA GLU A 193 -23.92 -9.90 4.88
C GLU A 193 -22.86 -8.83 5.18
N PRO A 194 -23.16 -7.53 4.97
CA PRO A 194 -22.18 -6.46 5.17
C PRO A 194 -21.83 -6.32 6.64
N LEU A 195 -20.53 -6.31 6.94
CA LEU A 195 -19.97 -6.14 8.27
C LEU A 195 -19.52 -4.70 8.55
N GLY A 196 -19.61 -3.81 7.56
CA GLY A 196 -19.11 -2.45 7.64
C GLY A 196 -19.69 -1.54 6.57
N LYS A 197 -18.92 -0.52 6.20
CA LYS A 197 -19.25 0.44 5.14
C LYS A 197 -18.21 0.36 4.02
N ASP A 198 -18.63 0.77 2.84
CA ASP A 198 -17.71 1.01 1.72
C ASP A 198 -16.67 2.06 2.11
N ILE A 199 -15.47 1.91 1.55
CA ILE A 199 -14.36 2.83 1.71
C ILE A 199 -14.28 3.71 0.46
N LYS A 200 -14.13 5.01 0.68
CA LYS A 200 -13.84 5.99 -0.37
C LYS A 200 -12.78 6.95 0.14
N HIS A 201 -11.64 7.02 -0.55
CA HIS A 201 -10.55 7.93 -0.22
C HIS A 201 -10.06 8.63 -1.47
N THR A 202 -9.89 9.95 -1.39
CA THR A 202 -9.24 10.74 -2.44
C THR A 202 -7.75 10.88 -2.13
N ILE A 203 -6.92 10.42 -3.04
CA ILE A 203 -5.46 10.55 -3.01
C ILE A 203 -5.09 11.68 -3.97
N GLU A 204 -4.51 12.74 -3.41
CA GLU A 204 -4.01 13.89 -4.14
C GLU A 204 -2.60 13.60 -4.71
N VAL A 205 -2.36 13.90 -5.98
CA VAL A 205 -1.12 13.60 -6.72
C VAL A 205 -0.71 14.76 -7.64
N ASN A 206 0.59 14.89 -7.94
CA ASN A 206 1.13 15.98 -8.78
C ASN A 206 0.69 17.41 -8.37
N ASN A 207 0.57 17.64 -7.06
CA ASN A 207 0.26 18.94 -6.46
C ASN A 207 1.54 19.73 -6.11
#